data_AF-A0A8J6RZJ8-F1
#
_entry.id   AF-A0A8J6RZJ8-F1
#
_cell.length_a   1.000
_cell.length_b   1.000
_cell.length_c   1.000
_cell.angle_alpha   90.00
_cell.angle_beta   90.00
_cell.angle_gamma   90.00
#
_symmetry.space_group_name_H-M   'P 1'
#
loop_
_entity.id
_entity.type
_entity.pdbx_description
1 polymer ?
#
loop_
_entity_poly.entity_id
_entity_poly.type
_entity_poly.pdbx_seq_one_letter_code
_entity_poly.pdbx_strand_id
1 'polypeptide(L)'
;MNKTAFDELDEQLKQLAKSAQQHPPLTQGRQLALRKLLNGILQSGRLCRPQRGQFSGVYEDIYDEARQELLLYICQNIDKYDPERGSVMAWANVLLERRFFKEAIPKILGSPSIQKMTLADLDNFAVPELPPVLNEILTEYIESDPDNLFQKEHIENHPEANFRAIAKRRILENSWKQISAEFGIKIPTISSFYYRCLNKFSANLKEYYLNNIT
;
A
#
# COMPACT_ATOMS: atom_id res chain seq x y z
N MET A 1 -17.92 11.03 40.89
CA MET A 1 -17.54 9.78 40.18
C MET A 1 -16.48 10.15 39.15
N ASN A 2 -15.26 9.65 39.30
CA ASN A 2 -14.20 9.88 38.32
C ASN A 2 -14.44 8.97 37.12
N LYS A 3 -14.78 9.54 35.95
CA LYS A 3 -14.77 8.80 34.68
C LYS A 3 -13.32 8.38 34.40
N THR A 4 -13.12 7.12 34.02
CA THR A 4 -11.80 6.65 33.59
C THR A 4 -11.53 7.14 32.16
N ALA A 5 -10.26 7.24 31.75
CA ALA A 5 -9.90 7.61 30.39
C ALA A 5 -10.53 6.70 29.31
N PHE A 6 -10.84 5.44 29.68
CA PHE A 6 -11.56 4.51 28.82
C PHE A 6 -13.04 4.88 28.64
N ASP A 7 -13.70 5.34 29.70
CA ASP A 7 -15.09 5.80 29.65
C ASP A 7 -15.23 7.08 28.82
N GLU A 8 -14.22 7.96 28.88
CA GLU A 8 -14.19 9.17 28.05
C GLU A 8 -14.04 8.86 26.57
N LEU A 9 -13.13 7.94 26.22
CA LEU A 9 -12.96 7.50 24.85
C LEU A 9 -14.23 6.81 24.32
N ASP A 10 -14.84 5.92 25.09
CA ASP A 10 -16.06 5.22 24.67
C ASP A 10 -17.23 6.19 24.44
N GLU A 11 -17.35 7.23 25.27
CA GLU A 11 -18.32 8.31 25.03
C GLU A 11 -17.96 9.15 23.80
N GLN A 12 -16.69 9.49 23.57
CA GLN A 12 -16.27 10.21 22.36
C GLN A 12 -16.61 9.43 21.08
N LEU A 13 -16.30 8.14 21.05
CA LEU A 13 -16.63 7.26 19.92
C LEU A 13 -18.14 7.17 19.71
N LYS A 14 -18.92 7.08 20.79
CA LYS A 14 -20.39 7.10 20.74
C LYS A 14 -20.93 8.40 20.14
N GLN A 15 -20.38 9.56 20.50
CA GLN A 15 -20.80 10.84 19.92
C GLN A 15 -20.45 10.95 18.44
N LEU A 16 -19.25 10.48 18.04
CA LEU A 16 -18.84 10.45 16.64
C LEU A 16 -19.73 9.53 15.80
N ALA A 17 -20.11 8.38 16.33
CA ALA A 17 -21.05 7.47 15.68
C ALA A 17 -22.42 8.12 15.50
N LYS A 18 -22.99 8.75 16.55
CA LYS A 18 -24.25 9.48 16.47
C LYS A 18 -24.19 10.63 15.44
N SER A 19 -23.10 11.39 15.44
CA SER A 19 -22.88 12.47 14.47
C SER A 19 -22.85 11.94 13.03
N ALA A 20 -22.18 10.80 12.79
CA ALA A 20 -22.19 10.17 11.47
C ALA A 20 -23.60 9.74 11.04
N GLN A 21 -24.39 9.17 11.95
CA GLN A 21 -25.78 8.73 11.69
C GLN A 21 -26.74 9.89 11.38
N GLN A 22 -26.52 11.06 11.97
CA GLN A 22 -27.35 12.25 11.75
C GLN A 22 -27.18 12.88 10.36
N HIS A 23 -26.05 12.60 9.70
CA HIS A 23 -25.78 13.11 8.36
C HIS A 23 -26.17 12.09 7.28
N PRO A 24 -26.77 12.53 6.15
CA PRO A 24 -27.05 11.64 5.02
C PRO A 24 -25.79 10.99 4.44
N PRO A 25 -25.93 9.83 3.76
CA PRO A 25 -24.84 9.19 3.03
C PRO A 25 -24.12 10.17 2.09
N LEU A 26 -22.81 9.98 1.92
CA LEU A 26 -21.95 10.74 1.00
C LEU A 26 -21.76 12.25 1.30
N THR A 27 -22.31 12.75 2.40
CA THR A 27 -22.05 14.14 2.83
C THR A 27 -20.66 14.28 3.47
N GLN A 28 -20.06 15.46 3.31
CA GLN A 28 -18.76 15.78 3.94
C GLN A 28 -18.82 15.66 5.47
N GLY A 29 -19.94 16.06 6.09
CA GLY A 29 -20.16 15.95 7.53
C GLY A 29 -20.08 14.49 8.00
N ARG A 30 -20.75 13.58 7.29
CA ARG A 30 -20.69 12.14 7.57
C ARG A 30 -19.29 11.57 7.40
N GLN A 31 -18.61 11.93 6.31
CA GLN A 31 -17.24 11.48 6.04
C GLN A 31 -16.26 11.92 7.14
N LEU A 32 -16.37 13.18 7.59
CA LEU A 32 -15.52 13.72 8.66
C LEU A 32 -15.76 13.00 9.99
N ALA A 33 -17.03 12.78 10.35
CA ALA A 33 -17.40 12.05 11.56
C ALA A 33 -16.89 10.60 11.53
N LEU A 34 -17.10 9.90 10.40
CA LEU A 34 -16.59 8.54 10.20
C LEU A 34 -15.06 8.49 10.26
N ARG A 35 -14.35 9.41 9.61
CA ARG A 35 -12.88 9.45 9.66
C ARG A 35 -12.38 9.59 11.10
N LYS A 36 -12.96 10.50 11.88
CA LYS A 36 -12.63 10.68 13.30
C LYS A 36 -12.93 9.43 14.11
N LEU A 37 -14.09 8.80 13.86
CA LEU A 37 -14.51 7.57 14.53
C LEU A 37 -13.50 6.43 14.28
N LEU A 38 -13.18 6.16 13.02
CA LEU A 38 -12.26 5.08 12.64
C LEU A 38 -10.86 5.32 13.19
N ASN A 39 -10.36 6.57 13.13
CA ASN A 39 -9.08 6.92 13.73
C ASN A 39 -9.07 6.66 15.24
N GLY A 40 -10.13 7.03 15.94
CA GLY A 40 -10.27 6.77 17.39
C GLY A 40 -10.30 5.27 17.71
N ILE A 41 -11.02 4.47 16.91
CA ILE A 41 -11.03 3.00 17.04
C ILE A 41 -9.62 2.44 16.87
N LEU A 42 -8.90 2.85 15.83
CA LEU A 42 -7.56 2.32 15.54
C LEU A 42 -6.52 2.74 16.58
N GLN A 43 -6.53 4.02 16.97
CA GLN A 43 -5.59 4.58 17.96
C GLN A 43 -5.85 4.05 19.37
N SER A 44 -7.05 3.54 19.65
CA SER A 44 -7.36 2.95 20.95
C SER A 44 -6.51 1.73 21.29
N GLY A 45 -5.99 1.01 20.29
CA GLY A 45 -5.30 -0.28 20.49
C GLY A 45 -6.18 -1.39 21.10
N ARG A 46 -7.50 -1.17 21.21
CA ARG A 46 -8.46 -2.06 21.92
C ARG A 46 -9.19 -3.05 20.99
N LEU A 47 -8.80 -3.14 19.73
CA LEU A 47 -9.36 -4.15 18.82
C LEU A 47 -8.88 -5.54 19.21
N CYS A 48 -9.83 -6.48 19.31
CA CYS A 48 -9.51 -7.86 19.64
C CYS A 48 -8.67 -8.51 18.53
N ARG A 49 -7.85 -9.49 18.90
CA ARG A 49 -6.99 -10.24 18.00
C ARG A 49 -7.45 -11.69 17.91
N PRO A 50 -7.17 -12.40 16.79
CA PRO A 50 -7.48 -13.81 16.66
C PRO A 50 -6.61 -14.64 17.63
N GLN A 51 -6.94 -15.93 17.81
CA GLN A 51 -6.22 -16.79 18.76
C GLN A 51 -4.72 -16.83 18.45
N ARG A 52 -3.89 -16.50 19.45
CA ARG A 52 -2.43 -16.48 19.32
C ARG A 52 -1.89 -17.91 19.18
N GLY A 53 -0.85 -18.07 18.35
CA GLY A 53 -0.16 -19.35 18.15
C GLY A 53 -0.73 -20.21 17.02
N GLN A 54 -1.84 -19.80 16.41
CA GLN A 54 -2.33 -20.36 15.15
C GLN A 54 -1.83 -19.48 13.98
N PHE A 55 -1.62 -20.09 12.80
CA PHE A 55 -1.29 -19.39 11.56
C PHE A 55 0.08 -18.65 11.53
N SER A 56 1.15 -19.36 11.93
CA SER A 56 2.52 -18.83 11.85
C SER A 56 2.87 -18.34 10.44
N GLY A 57 3.35 -17.10 10.33
CA GLY A 57 3.77 -16.49 9.07
C GLY A 57 2.69 -15.68 8.34
N VAL A 58 1.41 -15.85 8.65
CA VAL A 58 0.28 -15.11 8.04
C VAL A 58 -0.66 -14.49 9.07
N TYR A 59 -0.31 -14.57 10.36
CA TYR A 59 -1.14 -14.09 11.47
C TYR A 59 -1.44 -12.58 11.37
N GLU A 60 -0.43 -11.75 11.08
CA GLU A 60 -0.65 -10.30 10.91
C GLU A 60 -1.46 -10.00 9.65
N ASP A 61 -1.27 -10.74 8.56
CA ASP A 61 -2.06 -10.55 7.33
C ASP A 61 -3.55 -10.83 7.58
N ILE A 62 -3.87 -11.91 8.31
CA ILE A 62 -5.25 -12.22 8.72
C ILE A 62 -5.83 -11.10 9.59
N TYR A 63 -5.03 -10.57 10.51
CA TYR A 63 -5.47 -9.51 11.40
C TYR A 63 -5.73 -8.21 10.64
N ASP A 64 -4.84 -7.81 9.75
CA ASP A 64 -4.98 -6.59 8.96
C ASP A 64 -6.12 -6.70 7.93
N GLU A 65 -6.29 -7.85 7.30
CA GLU A 65 -7.44 -8.14 6.43
C GLU A 65 -8.77 -7.98 7.18
N ALA A 66 -8.90 -8.63 8.35
CA ALA A 66 -10.12 -8.51 9.16
C ALA A 66 -10.38 -7.08 9.64
N ARG A 67 -9.33 -6.31 9.95
CA ARG A 67 -9.45 -4.89 10.31
C ARG A 67 -9.94 -4.06 9.13
N GLN A 68 -9.41 -4.26 7.94
CA GLN A 68 -9.83 -3.50 6.76
C GLN A 68 -11.31 -3.73 6.46
N GLU A 69 -11.75 -4.98 6.47
CA GLU A 69 -13.16 -5.35 6.25
C GLU A 69 -14.07 -4.77 7.35
N LEU A 70 -13.63 -4.78 8.61
CA LEU A 70 -14.35 -4.12 9.71
C LEU A 70 -14.53 -2.62 9.44
N LEU A 71 -13.45 -1.90 9.10
CA LEU A 71 -13.51 -0.44 8.91
C LEU A 71 -14.41 -0.08 7.72
N LEU A 72 -14.33 -0.85 6.63
CA LEU A 72 -15.21 -0.70 5.48
C LEU A 72 -16.68 -0.92 5.86
N TYR A 73 -16.96 -1.99 6.62
CA TYR A 73 -18.30 -2.28 7.10
C TYR A 73 -18.85 -1.14 7.97
N ILE A 74 -18.05 -0.61 8.89
CA ILE A 74 -18.46 0.52 9.75
C ILE A 74 -18.80 1.75 8.89
N CYS A 75 -17.98 2.10 7.90
CA CYS A 75 -18.28 3.20 6.98
C CYS A 75 -19.64 3.04 6.29
N GLN A 76 -19.94 1.82 5.82
CA GLN A 76 -21.15 1.52 5.07
C GLN A 76 -22.38 1.31 5.95
N ASN A 77 -22.20 0.89 7.20
CA ASN A 77 -23.27 0.38 8.06
C ASN A 77 -23.28 1.04 9.44
N ILE A 78 -22.76 2.26 9.58
CA ILE A 78 -22.77 2.98 10.86
C ILE A 78 -24.20 3.17 11.39
N ASP A 79 -25.21 3.24 10.53
CA ASP A 79 -26.62 3.36 10.94
C ASP A 79 -27.16 2.10 11.65
N LYS A 80 -26.46 0.96 11.55
CA LYS A 80 -26.80 -0.27 12.29
C LYS A 80 -26.26 -0.28 13.72
N TYR A 81 -25.37 0.65 14.07
CA TYR A 81 -24.87 0.76 15.44
C TYR A 81 -25.97 1.31 16.36
N ASP A 82 -26.23 0.58 17.44
CA ASP A 82 -27.23 0.93 18.45
C ASP A 82 -26.51 1.29 19.77
N PRO A 83 -26.50 2.58 20.17
CA PRO A 83 -25.82 3.03 21.38
C PRO A 83 -26.35 2.44 22.70
N GLU A 84 -27.54 1.86 22.70
CA GLU A 84 -28.14 1.25 23.90
C GLU A 84 -27.69 -0.20 24.10
N ARG A 85 -27.14 -0.84 23.06
CA ARG A 85 -26.65 -2.24 23.13
C ARG A 85 -25.22 -2.38 23.62
N GLY A 86 -24.44 -1.30 23.59
CA GLY A 86 -23.05 -1.31 24.05
C GLY A 86 -22.20 -0.24 23.36
N SER A 87 -20.92 -0.17 23.75
CA SER A 87 -19.97 0.78 23.17
C SER A 87 -19.60 0.42 21.73
N VAL A 88 -19.11 1.41 20.97
CA VAL A 88 -18.59 1.20 19.61
C VAL A 88 -17.48 0.15 19.59
N MET A 89 -16.60 0.14 20.60
CA MET A 89 -15.52 -0.84 20.70
C MET A 89 -16.05 -2.26 20.92
N ALA A 90 -17.07 -2.43 21.79
CA ALA A 90 -17.69 -3.72 22.00
C ALA A 90 -18.35 -4.24 20.72
N TRP A 91 -19.07 -3.37 20.00
CA TRP A 91 -19.67 -3.70 18.72
C TRP A 91 -18.64 -4.11 17.67
N ALA A 92 -17.55 -3.34 17.53
CA ALA A 92 -16.45 -3.65 16.62
C ALA A 92 -15.77 -4.99 16.93
N ASN A 93 -15.52 -5.27 18.22
CA ASN A 93 -14.90 -6.52 18.65
C ASN A 93 -15.80 -7.75 18.43
N VAL A 94 -17.11 -7.61 18.66
CA VAL A 94 -18.07 -8.69 18.34
C VAL A 94 -18.09 -8.99 16.84
N LEU A 95 -18.05 -7.95 16.00
CA LEU A 95 -17.99 -8.13 14.54
C LEU A 95 -16.69 -8.81 14.10
N LEU A 96 -15.54 -8.41 14.64
CA LEU A 96 -14.25 -9.05 14.37
C LEU A 96 -14.30 -10.55 14.74
N GLU A 97 -14.70 -10.85 15.97
CA GLU A 97 -14.71 -12.21 16.50
C GLU A 97 -15.69 -13.12 15.77
N ARG A 98 -16.93 -12.65 15.55
CA ARG A 98 -18.00 -13.51 15.03
C ARG A 98 -18.01 -13.63 13.52
N ARG A 99 -17.45 -12.64 12.82
CA ARG A 99 -17.54 -12.52 11.36
C ARG A 99 -16.18 -12.33 10.70
N PHE A 100 -15.51 -11.20 10.90
CA PHE A 100 -14.42 -10.81 10.02
C PHE A 100 -13.18 -11.71 10.15
N PHE A 101 -12.89 -12.29 11.32
CA PHE A 101 -11.85 -13.33 11.38
C PHE A 101 -12.22 -14.60 10.62
N LYS A 102 -13.50 -15.01 10.65
CA LYS A 102 -13.96 -16.19 9.91
C LYS A 102 -13.96 -15.98 8.40
N GLU A 103 -14.10 -14.75 7.94
CA GLU A 103 -13.98 -14.38 6.53
C GLU A 103 -12.51 -14.21 6.10
N ALA A 104 -11.68 -13.56 6.93
CA ALA A 104 -10.28 -13.30 6.63
C ALA A 104 -9.40 -14.56 6.62
N ILE A 105 -9.59 -15.49 7.57
CA ILE A 105 -8.80 -16.73 7.67
C ILE A 105 -8.82 -17.53 6.35
N PRO A 106 -9.97 -17.91 5.76
CA PRO A 106 -10.00 -18.62 4.49
C PRO A 106 -9.59 -17.74 3.30
N LYS A 107 -9.78 -16.41 3.36
CA LYS A 107 -9.31 -15.49 2.31
C LYS A 107 -7.77 -15.51 2.21
N ILE A 108 -7.08 -15.54 3.34
CA ILE A 108 -5.61 -15.56 3.38
C ILE A 108 -5.06 -16.98 3.19
N LEU A 109 -5.69 -18.01 3.77
CA LEU A 109 -5.20 -19.39 3.68
C LEU A 109 -5.64 -20.13 2.41
N GLY A 110 -6.80 -19.77 1.86
CA GLY A 110 -7.41 -20.38 0.67
C GLY A 110 -7.15 -19.62 -0.63
N SER A 111 -6.57 -18.42 -0.55
CA SER A 111 -5.99 -17.78 -1.73
C SER A 111 -4.70 -18.51 -2.09
N PRO A 112 -4.52 -19.03 -3.32
CA PRO A 112 -3.25 -19.60 -3.78
C PRO A 112 -2.10 -18.58 -3.80
N SER A 113 -2.30 -17.33 -3.39
CA SER A 113 -1.30 -16.30 -3.57
C SER A 113 -1.48 -15.08 -2.65
N ILE A 114 -0.82 -15.09 -1.49
CA ILE A 114 0.32 -14.19 -1.36
C ILE A 114 1.50 -14.94 -1.99
N GLN A 115 1.44 -15.12 -3.31
CA GLN A 115 2.67 -15.38 -4.05
C GLN A 115 3.45 -14.13 -3.75
N LYS A 116 4.58 -14.28 -3.04
CA LYS A 116 5.59 -13.24 -2.97
C LYS A 116 5.82 -12.82 -4.41
N MET A 117 5.17 -11.73 -4.81
CA MET A 117 5.19 -11.29 -6.18
C MET A 117 6.66 -11.04 -6.47
N THR A 118 7.21 -11.82 -7.39
CA THR A 118 8.60 -11.62 -7.77
C THR A 118 8.65 -10.32 -8.55
N LEU A 119 9.77 -9.60 -8.50
CA LEU A 119 9.93 -8.39 -9.31
C LEU A 119 9.71 -8.64 -10.81
N ALA A 120 9.80 -9.89 -11.26
CA ALA A 120 9.48 -10.31 -12.63
C ALA A 120 7.97 -10.27 -12.94
N ASP A 121 7.11 -10.42 -11.94
CA ASP A 121 5.65 -10.41 -12.13
C ASP A 121 5.11 -8.98 -12.32
N LEU A 122 5.92 -7.94 -12.02
CA LEU A 122 5.59 -6.54 -12.28
C LEU A 122 5.49 -6.21 -13.77
N ASP A 123 6.07 -7.03 -14.66
CA ASP A 123 5.97 -6.87 -16.12
C ASP A 123 4.53 -7.03 -16.66
N ASN A 124 3.64 -7.65 -15.88
CA ASN A 124 2.24 -7.88 -16.30
C ASN A 124 1.29 -6.72 -15.95
N PHE A 125 1.76 -5.71 -15.20
CA PHE A 125 0.95 -4.52 -14.93
C PHE A 125 1.18 -3.48 -16.02
N ALA A 126 0.09 -3.08 -16.69
CA ALA A 126 0.11 -1.94 -17.58
C ALA A 126 0.49 -0.69 -16.77
N VAL A 127 1.67 -0.13 -17.05
CA VAL A 127 2.07 1.17 -16.53
C VAL A 127 1.16 2.21 -17.18
N PRO A 128 0.53 3.13 -16.41
CA PRO A 128 -0.22 4.24 -16.99
C PRO A 128 0.67 5.00 -17.96
N GLU A 129 0.22 5.19 -19.21
CA GLU A 129 0.97 5.94 -20.21
C GLU A 129 1.19 7.37 -19.70
N LEU A 130 2.44 7.70 -19.37
CA LEU A 130 2.85 9.08 -19.12
C LEU A 130 2.69 9.87 -20.42
N PRO A 131 2.31 11.16 -20.35
CA PRO A 131 2.28 12.03 -21.52
C PRO A 131 3.61 11.94 -22.32
N PRO A 132 3.56 11.77 -23.66
CA PRO A 132 4.74 11.44 -24.48
C PRO A 132 5.96 12.36 -24.27
N VAL A 133 5.72 13.67 -24.14
CA VAL A 133 6.75 14.69 -23.92
C VAL A 133 7.57 14.43 -22.64
N LEU A 134 6.92 13.90 -21.60
CA LEU A 134 7.58 13.65 -20.32
C LEU A 134 8.52 12.42 -20.38
N ASN A 135 8.16 11.45 -21.23
CA ASN A 135 8.98 10.27 -21.46
C ASN A 135 10.22 10.62 -22.28
N GLU A 136 10.09 11.51 -23.27
CA GLU A 136 11.19 11.97 -24.12
C GLU A 136 12.29 12.69 -23.33
N ILE A 137 11.93 13.66 -22.46
CA ILE A 137 12.89 14.41 -21.64
C ILE A 137 13.70 13.48 -20.71
N LEU A 138 13.02 12.54 -20.04
CA LEU A 138 13.70 11.60 -19.14
C LEU A 138 14.54 10.58 -19.90
N THR A 139 14.08 10.15 -21.09
CA THR A 139 14.85 9.28 -21.98
C THR A 139 16.13 9.99 -22.41
N GLU A 140 16.05 11.24 -22.86
CA GLU A 140 17.21 12.05 -23.26
C GLU A 140 18.20 12.22 -22.10
N TYR A 141 17.72 12.46 -20.88
CA TYR A 141 18.61 12.60 -19.72
C TYR A 141 19.37 11.31 -19.41
N ILE A 142 18.67 10.18 -19.41
CA ILE A 142 19.28 8.86 -19.19
C ILE A 142 20.27 8.53 -20.32
N GLU A 143 19.93 8.89 -21.57
CA GLU A 143 20.76 8.62 -22.73
C GLU A 143 21.98 9.54 -22.84
N SER A 144 21.86 10.82 -22.47
CA SER A 144 22.98 11.76 -22.49
C SER A 144 23.92 11.52 -21.31
N ASP A 145 23.38 11.17 -20.13
CA ASP A 145 24.11 10.95 -18.87
C ASP A 145 25.25 11.97 -18.67
N PRO A 146 24.92 13.28 -18.66
CA PRO A 146 25.90 14.35 -18.75
C PRO A 146 26.88 14.35 -17.57
N ASP A 147 26.42 13.90 -16.41
CA ASP A 147 27.19 13.85 -15.16
C ASP A 147 27.86 12.47 -14.94
N ASN A 148 27.72 11.55 -15.91
CA ASN A 148 28.21 10.18 -15.84
C ASN A 148 27.76 9.43 -14.57
N LEU A 149 26.55 9.75 -14.10
CA LEU A 149 25.97 9.20 -12.87
C LEU A 149 25.40 7.81 -13.12
N PHE A 150 24.80 7.61 -14.29
CA PHE A 150 24.06 6.39 -14.62
C PHE A 150 24.96 5.27 -15.12
N GLN A 151 26.04 5.57 -15.85
CA GLN A 151 27.02 4.55 -16.22
C GLN A 151 27.88 4.07 -15.04
N LYS A 152 28.13 4.95 -14.06
CA LYS A 152 28.98 4.63 -12.90
C LYS A 152 28.38 3.56 -12.00
N GLU A 153 27.05 3.53 -11.87
CA GLU A 153 26.37 2.49 -11.12
C GLU A 153 26.10 1.29 -12.01
N HIS A 154 26.69 0.15 -11.64
CA HIS A 154 26.59 -1.10 -12.39
C HIS A 154 26.41 -2.31 -11.47
N ILE A 155 25.94 -3.41 -12.05
CA ILE A 155 25.86 -4.69 -11.34
C ILE A 155 27.29 -5.19 -11.06
N GLU A 156 27.50 -5.77 -9.88
CA GLU A 156 28.80 -6.28 -9.46
C GLU A 156 29.36 -7.25 -10.52
N ASN A 157 30.64 -7.07 -10.89
CA ASN A 157 31.34 -7.80 -11.96
C ASN A 157 30.76 -7.64 -13.38
N HIS A 158 29.80 -6.74 -13.58
CA HIS A 158 29.15 -6.48 -14.87
C HIS A 158 29.09 -4.97 -15.19
N PRO A 159 30.23 -4.32 -15.51
CA PRO A 159 30.27 -2.89 -15.85
C PRO A 159 29.44 -2.53 -17.10
N GLU A 160 29.25 -3.49 -18.02
CA GLU A 160 28.36 -3.37 -19.17
C GLU A 160 26.88 -3.26 -18.76
N ALA A 161 26.51 -3.86 -17.63
CA ALA A 161 25.16 -3.84 -17.07
C ALA A 161 24.98 -2.67 -16.08
N ASN A 162 25.27 -1.46 -16.56
CA ASN A 162 25.05 -0.21 -15.82
C ASN A 162 23.61 0.30 -15.93
N PHE A 163 23.24 1.25 -15.06
CA PHE A 163 21.87 1.76 -15.00
C PHE A 163 21.44 2.37 -16.33
N ARG A 164 22.30 3.14 -17.00
CA ARG A 164 22.01 3.71 -18.32
C ARG A 164 21.70 2.64 -19.36
N ALA A 165 22.54 1.61 -19.47
CA ALA A 165 22.37 0.54 -20.43
C ALA A 165 21.07 -0.24 -20.20
N ILE A 166 20.79 -0.60 -18.95
CA ILE A 166 19.57 -1.33 -18.57
C ILE A 166 18.33 -0.47 -18.76
N ALA A 167 18.36 0.82 -18.38
CA ALA A 167 17.23 1.72 -18.53
C ALA A 167 16.89 1.98 -20.00
N LYS A 168 17.89 2.17 -20.85
CA LYS A 168 17.69 2.30 -22.30
C LYS A 168 16.98 1.09 -22.90
N ARG A 169 17.44 -0.13 -22.55
CA ARG A 169 16.78 -1.36 -22.98
C ARG A 169 15.38 -1.49 -22.42
N ARG A 170 15.16 -1.05 -21.18
CA ARG A 170 13.83 -1.07 -20.57
C ARG A 170 12.83 -0.17 -21.28
N ILE A 171 13.26 0.99 -21.75
CA ILE A 171 12.43 1.92 -22.54
C ILE A 171 12.10 1.31 -23.91
N LEU A 172 13.04 0.62 -24.56
CA LEU A 172 12.88 0.04 -25.89
C LEU A 172 12.09 -1.29 -25.91
N GLU A 173 12.39 -2.21 -24.98
CA GLU A 173 11.95 -3.62 -25.04
C GLU A 173 10.83 -3.95 -24.04
N ASN A 174 10.65 -3.14 -22.99
CA ASN A 174 9.65 -3.26 -21.91
C ASN A 174 9.54 -4.66 -21.25
N SER A 175 10.52 -5.56 -21.44
CA SER A 175 10.48 -6.95 -20.95
C SER A 175 11.75 -7.30 -20.18
N TRP A 176 11.64 -7.64 -18.89
CA TRP A 176 12.82 -8.07 -18.12
C TRP A 176 13.41 -9.38 -18.64
N LYS A 177 12.59 -10.23 -19.28
CA LYS A 177 13.06 -11.49 -19.86
C LYS A 177 14.05 -11.25 -21.00
N GLN A 178 13.80 -10.26 -21.86
CA GLN A 178 14.68 -9.94 -22.99
C GLN A 178 15.98 -9.28 -22.50
N ILE A 179 15.86 -8.30 -21.60
CA ILE A 179 17.01 -7.63 -20.98
C ILE A 179 17.89 -8.66 -20.23
N SER A 180 17.28 -9.57 -19.49
CA SER A 180 17.99 -10.66 -18.81
C SER A 180 18.74 -11.57 -19.77
N ALA A 181 18.15 -11.90 -20.91
CA ALA A 181 18.81 -12.69 -21.94
C ALA A 181 19.97 -11.93 -22.60
N GLU A 182 19.82 -10.62 -22.85
CA GLU A 182 20.85 -9.79 -23.47
C GLU A 182 22.10 -9.66 -22.60
N PHE A 183 21.92 -9.34 -21.31
CA PHE A 183 23.03 -9.15 -20.39
C PHE A 183 23.53 -10.47 -19.77
N GLY A 184 22.81 -11.59 -19.98
CA GLY A 184 23.15 -12.88 -19.36
C GLY A 184 22.99 -12.91 -17.83
N ILE A 185 22.30 -11.93 -17.25
CA ILE A 185 22.12 -11.77 -15.81
C ILE A 185 20.69 -12.18 -15.45
N LYS A 186 20.51 -12.91 -14.35
CA LYS A 186 19.18 -13.37 -13.90
C LYS A 186 18.22 -12.20 -13.69
N ILE A 187 16.96 -12.36 -14.13
CA ILE A 187 15.89 -11.36 -13.99
C ILE A 187 15.84 -10.72 -12.59
N PRO A 188 15.84 -11.48 -11.47
CA PRO A 188 15.74 -10.87 -10.14
C PRO A 188 16.90 -9.92 -9.82
N THR A 189 18.10 -10.20 -10.35
CA THR A 189 19.28 -9.35 -10.16
C THR A 189 19.14 -8.06 -10.96
N ILE A 190 18.79 -8.15 -12.26
CA ILE A 190 18.60 -6.97 -13.12
C ILE A 190 17.48 -6.08 -12.58
N SER A 191 16.31 -6.66 -12.29
CA SER A 191 15.16 -5.89 -11.83
C SER A 191 15.43 -5.22 -10.48
N SER A 192 16.04 -5.94 -9.53
CA SER A 192 16.39 -5.38 -8.22
C SER A 192 17.39 -4.24 -8.35
N PHE A 193 18.40 -4.40 -9.21
CA PHE A 193 19.37 -3.35 -9.50
C PHE A 193 18.69 -2.11 -10.09
N TYR A 194 17.87 -2.29 -11.12
CA TYR A 194 17.16 -1.19 -11.78
C TYR A 194 16.29 -0.38 -10.80
N TYR A 195 15.45 -1.04 -10.00
CA TYR A 195 14.61 -0.33 -9.03
C TYR A 195 15.41 0.34 -7.91
N ARG A 196 16.52 -0.25 -7.48
CA ARG A 196 17.44 0.40 -6.53
C ARG A 196 18.05 1.67 -7.10
N CYS A 197 18.48 1.64 -8.36
CA CYS A 197 19.00 2.81 -9.06
C CYS A 197 17.91 3.87 -9.28
N LEU A 198 16.69 3.48 -9.67
CA LEU A 198 15.57 4.43 -9.78
C LEU A 198 15.31 5.18 -8.46
N ASN A 199 15.32 4.46 -7.33
CA ASN A 199 15.15 5.09 -6.02
C ASN A 199 16.34 6.03 -5.69
N LYS A 200 17.57 5.58 -5.95
CA LYS A 200 18.80 6.35 -5.72
C LYS A 200 18.83 7.65 -6.54
N PHE A 201 18.43 7.59 -7.81
CA PHE A 201 18.47 8.72 -8.74
C PHE A 201 17.15 9.49 -8.83
N SER A 202 16.15 9.14 -8.01
CA SER A 202 14.83 9.76 -8.05
C SER A 202 14.86 11.27 -7.88
N ALA A 203 15.80 11.81 -7.07
CA ALA A 203 15.99 13.24 -6.91
C ALA A 203 16.55 13.89 -8.18
N ASN A 204 17.61 13.33 -8.77
CA ASN A 204 18.22 13.83 -10.01
C ASN A 204 17.24 13.82 -11.18
N LEU A 205 16.47 12.73 -11.33
CA LEU A 205 15.45 12.61 -12.37
C LEU A 205 14.35 13.68 -12.20
N LYS A 206 13.91 13.95 -10.97
CA LYS A 206 12.91 15.00 -10.67
C LYS A 206 13.45 16.40 -10.92
N GLU A 207 14.69 16.67 -10.53
CA GLU A 207 15.32 17.98 -10.72
C GLU A 207 15.51 18.28 -12.21
N TYR A 208 16.03 17.33 -12.98
CA TYR A 208 16.17 17.47 -14.42
C TYR A 208 14.82 17.67 -15.11
N TYR A 209 13.80 16.91 -14.68
CA TYR A 209 12.42 17.07 -15.15
C TYR A 209 11.89 18.50 -14.94
N LEU A 210 12.04 19.06 -13.73
CA LEU A 210 11.54 20.41 -13.43
C LEU A 210 12.26 21.49 -14.25
N ASN A 211 13.56 21.31 -14.51
CA ASN A 211 14.37 22.29 -15.23
C ASN A 211 14.09 22.32 -16.75
N ASN A 212 13.44 21.30 -17.32
CA ASN A 212 13.24 21.17 -18.77
C ASN A 212 11.75 21.24 -19.20
N ILE A 213 10.84 21.60 -18.29
CA ILE A 213 9.39 21.75 -18.56
C ILE A 213 8.93 23.23 -18.53
N THR A 214 9.86 24.16 -18.29
CA THR A 214 9.61 25.62 -18.33
C THR A 214 10.07 26.19 -19.66
#